data_AF-A0AA39ZSF4-F1
#
_entry.id   AF-A0AA39ZSF4-F1
#
_cell.length_a   1.000
_cell.length_b   1.000
_cell.length_c   1.000
_cell.angle_alpha   90.00
_cell.angle_beta   90.00
_cell.angle_gamma   90.00
#
_symmetry.space_group_name_H-M   'P 1'
#
loop_
_entity.id
_entity.type
_entity.pdbx_description
1 polymer ?
#
loop_
_entity_poly.entity_id
_entity_poly.type
_entity_poly.pdbx_seq_one_letter_code
_entity_poly.pdbx_strand_id
1 'polypeptide(L)'
;MPEKLELQLQMSSIVISTNPFGDFSKVTIISDLLSDDDMKEMTRKAKKLWQKFVHQPQTGRCLVFFLILEKLCRIITEDFLKAMHHLAPIMDLGDIYTRVEGLQTNSEQAIKELALQEWTLELLYRMHVSLQASVDSVLGAKKELMAQVLDGPGTRSIALEATCQEYTGRVEDTITHMAVVSSKLEASIALQTRFEEAFSSAMAMADSRTSLNQNATVKQLTYLTMAYLPIGLIVAIFAIPSEQLVIKVPMGTTWLVISIIIALACTYLAAFYVGKIVRYVKSWWGKVGRS
;
A
#
# COMPACT_ATOMS: atom_id res chain seq x y z
N MET A 1 18.31 10.38 -9.39
CA MET A 1 18.47 8.95 -9.04
C MET A 1 18.07 8.81 -7.59
N PRO A 2 17.03 8.06 -7.23
CA PRO A 2 16.74 7.81 -5.83
C PRO A 2 17.91 7.00 -5.25
N GLU A 3 18.48 7.46 -4.14
CA GLU A 3 19.41 6.67 -3.34
C GLU A 3 18.77 5.32 -3.07
N LYS A 4 19.51 4.26 -3.37
CA LYS A 4 19.08 2.89 -3.17
C LYS A 4 18.96 2.69 -1.65
N LEU A 5 17.74 2.62 -1.14
CA LEU A 5 17.50 2.26 0.26
C LEU A 5 17.99 0.83 0.48
N GLU A 6 19.18 0.68 1.06
CA GLU A 6 19.73 -0.62 1.45
C GLU A 6 19.30 -0.92 2.89
N LEU A 7 18.37 -1.87 3.03
CA LEU A 7 18.02 -2.44 4.32
C LEU A 7 19.16 -3.35 4.79
N GLN A 8 19.96 -2.88 5.74
CA GLN A 8 20.99 -3.69 6.37
C GLN A 8 20.42 -4.40 7.59
N LEU A 9 20.51 -5.73 7.60
CA LEU A 9 20.15 -6.53 8.75
C LEU A 9 21.22 -6.39 9.82
N GLN A 10 20.88 -5.79 10.95
CA GLN A 10 21.76 -5.68 12.11
C GLN A 10 21.46 -6.83 13.08
N MET A 11 22.51 -7.53 13.52
CA MET A 11 22.40 -8.64 14.45
C MET A 11 23.13 -8.34 15.75
N SER A 12 22.65 -8.95 16.84
CA SER A 12 23.31 -8.92 18.14
C SER A 12 23.45 -10.34 18.68
N SER A 13 24.65 -10.69 19.12
CA SER A 13 24.97 -11.97 19.74
C SER A 13 25.35 -11.76 21.20
N ILE A 14 24.71 -12.52 22.08
CA ILE A 14 24.96 -12.49 23.53
C ILE A 14 25.37 -13.89 23.95
N VAL A 15 26.58 -14.01 24.49
CA VAL A 15 27.12 -15.28 25.00
C VAL A 15 27.38 -15.13 26.49
N ILE A 16 26.63 -15.89 27.29
CA ILE A 16 26.86 -16.00 28.73
C ILE A 16 27.45 -17.37 29.01
N SER A 17 28.73 -17.40 29.39
CA SER A 17 29.43 -18.62 29.78
C SER A 17 29.70 -18.60 31.28
N THR A 18 29.47 -19.73 31.94
CA THR A 18 29.64 -19.84 33.39
C THR A 18 30.29 -21.15 33.75
N ASN A 19 31.07 -21.17 34.83
CA ASN A 19 31.60 -22.41 35.36
C ASN A 19 30.50 -23.26 36.04
N PRO A 20 30.74 -24.56 36.27
CA PRO A 20 29.76 -25.47 36.87
C PRO A 20 29.29 -25.06 38.27
N PHE A 21 30.15 -24.38 39.03
CA PHE A 21 29.89 -23.89 40.38
C PHE A 21 29.16 -22.53 40.41
N GLY A 22 29.10 -21.83 39.27
CA GLY A 22 28.37 -20.58 39.08
C GLY A 22 29.00 -19.31 39.65
N ASP A 23 30.13 -19.44 40.34
CA ASP A 23 30.95 -18.39 40.94
C ASP A 23 31.78 -17.59 39.91
N PHE A 24 32.07 -18.15 38.73
CA PHE A 24 32.66 -17.43 37.62
C PHE A 24 31.74 -17.41 36.41
N SER A 25 31.40 -16.20 35.97
CA SER A 25 30.56 -15.95 34.80
C SER A 25 31.20 -14.89 33.92
N LYS A 26 31.22 -15.15 32.61
CA LYS A 26 31.67 -14.22 31.57
C LYS A 26 30.50 -13.98 30.62
N VAL A 27 30.16 -12.70 30.44
CA VAL A 27 29.19 -12.24 29.45
C VAL A 27 29.97 -11.57 28.32
N THR A 28 29.76 -12.03 27.10
CA THR A 28 30.31 -11.43 25.88
C THR A 28 29.14 -10.95 25.04
N ILE A 29 29.14 -9.66 24.71
CA ILE A 29 28.09 -9.02 23.91
C ILE A 29 28.78 -8.52 22.64
N ILE A 30 28.28 -8.95 21.49
CA ILE A 30 28.70 -8.48 20.17
C ILE A 30 27.45 -7.90 19.53
N SER A 31 27.42 -6.59 19.35
CA SER A 31 26.23 -5.90 18.86
C SER A 31 26.62 -4.65 18.10
N ASP A 32 26.07 -4.50 16.90
CA ASP A 32 26.20 -3.29 16.09
C ASP A 32 25.18 -2.21 16.51
N LEU A 33 24.21 -2.58 17.36
CA LEU A 33 23.13 -1.71 17.83
C LEU A 33 23.51 -0.90 19.07
N LEU A 34 24.47 -1.38 19.85
CA LEU A 34 24.84 -0.78 21.13
C LEU A 34 26.05 0.13 20.97
N SER A 35 25.93 1.37 21.44
CA SER A 35 27.08 2.27 21.52
C SER A 35 28.08 1.80 22.58
N ASP A 36 29.34 2.23 22.47
CA ASP A 36 30.38 1.96 23.47
C ASP A 36 29.98 2.41 24.88
N ASP A 37 29.25 3.52 24.98
CA ASP A 37 28.79 4.06 26.26
C ASP A 37 27.64 3.24 26.84
N ASP A 38 26.72 2.76 25.99
CA ASP A 38 25.69 1.80 26.41
C ASP A 38 26.33 0.49 26.88
N MET A 39 27.35 -0.02 26.17
CA MET A 39 28.08 -1.23 26.57
C MET A 39 28.78 -1.07 27.92
N LYS A 40 29.43 0.08 28.18
CA LYS A 40 30.02 0.40 29.50
C LYS A 40 28.97 0.48 30.59
N GLU A 41 27.83 1.14 30.32
CA GLU A 41 26.74 1.25 31.28
C GLU A 41 26.14 -0.11 31.62
N MET A 42 25.84 -0.92 30.60
CA MET A 42 25.32 -2.27 30.78
C MET A 42 26.30 -3.14 31.58
N THR A 43 27.60 -3.08 31.29
CA THR A 43 28.63 -3.82 32.02
C THR A 43 28.60 -3.46 33.51
N ARG A 44 28.47 -2.17 33.84
CA ARG A 44 28.37 -1.70 35.22
C ARG A 44 27.10 -2.18 35.91
N LYS A 45 25.94 -2.15 35.22
CA LYS A 45 24.66 -2.65 35.76
C LYS A 45 24.68 -4.17 35.94
N ALA A 46 25.16 -4.90 34.94
CA ALA A 46 25.31 -6.35 34.97
C ALA A 46 26.22 -6.80 36.13
N LYS A 47 27.36 -6.13 36.35
CA LYS A 47 28.25 -6.41 37.48
C LYS A 47 27.56 -6.24 38.83
N LYS A 48 26.81 -5.15 39.01
CA LYS A 48 26.01 -4.92 40.24
C LYS A 48 24.95 -5.99 40.45
N LEU A 49 24.29 -6.42 39.36
CA LEU A 49 23.27 -7.46 39.40
C LEU A 49 23.87 -8.81 39.80
N TRP A 50 24.99 -9.20 39.18
CA TRP A 50 25.68 -10.45 39.50
C TRP A 50 26.13 -10.51 40.95
N GLN A 51 26.63 -9.40 41.50
CA GLN A 51 27.02 -9.31 42.90
C GLN A 51 25.84 -9.52 43.86
N LYS A 52 24.65 -9.03 43.52
CA LYS A 52 23.44 -9.24 44.33
C LYS A 52 22.97 -10.70 44.31
N PHE A 53 23.15 -11.40 43.19
CA PHE A 53 22.70 -12.78 42.99
C PHE A 53 23.84 -13.80 43.05
N VAL A 54 24.93 -13.52 43.79
CA VAL A 54 26.11 -14.38 43.83
C VAL A 54 25.81 -15.79 44.36
N HIS A 55 24.83 -15.91 45.27
CA HIS A 55 24.37 -17.19 45.82
C HIS A 55 23.29 -17.88 44.97
N GLN A 56 22.83 -17.22 43.90
CA GLN A 56 21.81 -17.72 42.98
C GLN A 56 22.23 -17.45 41.52
N PRO A 57 23.31 -18.10 41.05
CA PRO A 57 23.95 -17.76 39.78
C PRO A 57 23.04 -17.98 38.57
N GLN A 58 22.12 -18.95 38.63
CA GLN A 58 21.12 -19.19 37.58
C GLN A 58 20.20 -17.98 37.39
N THR A 59 19.58 -17.50 38.48
CA THR A 59 18.74 -16.30 38.47
C THR A 59 19.52 -15.07 38.00
N GLY A 60 20.75 -14.89 38.49
CA GLY A 60 21.62 -13.78 38.06
C GLY A 60 21.88 -13.75 36.56
N ARG A 61 22.09 -14.91 35.93
CA ARG A 61 22.27 -15.03 34.47
C ARG A 61 21.03 -14.57 33.71
N CYS A 62 19.86 -15.09 34.09
CA CYS A 62 18.60 -14.72 33.44
C CYS A 62 18.33 -13.21 33.57
N LEU A 63 18.59 -12.63 34.75
CA LEU A 63 18.37 -11.21 34.98
C LEU A 63 19.33 -10.31 34.18
N VAL A 64 20.58 -10.70 33.98
CA VAL A 64 21.46 -9.93 33.08
C VAL A 64 21.07 -10.11 31.62
N PHE A 65 20.61 -11.30 31.24
CA PHE A 65 20.04 -11.46 29.90
C PHE A 65 18.85 -10.51 29.72
N PHE A 66 17.95 -10.41 30.69
CA PHE A 66 16.84 -9.45 30.68
C PHE A 66 17.29 -8.00 30.59
N LEU A 67 18.34 -7.61 31.33
CA LEU A 67 18.91 -6.26 31.23
C LEU A 67 19.37 -5.92 29.80
N ILE A 68 20.03 -6.86 29.13
CA ILE A 68 20.53 -6.64 27.76
C ILE A 68 19.37 -6.64 26.77
N LEU A 69 18.43 -7.58 26.93
CA LEU A 69 17.23 -7.70 26.11
C LEU A 69 16.36 -6.44 26.19
N GLU A 70 16.14 -5.90 27.39
CA GLU A 70 15.45 -4.62 27.61
C GLU A 70 16.05 -3.51 26.74
N LYS A 71 17.39 -3.35 26.80
CA LYS A 71 18.09 -2.29 26.08
C LYS A 71 17.99 -2.48 24.57
N LEU A 72 18.17 -3.70 24.07
CA LEU A 72 18.07 -4.01 22.64
C LEU A 72 16.65 -3.77 22.12
N CYS A 73 15.62 -4.27 22.82
CA CYS A 73 14.23 -4.03 22.44
C CYS A 73 13.89 -2.54 22.38
N ARG A 74 14.43 -1.74 23.31
CA ARG A 74 14.23 -0.29 23.30
C ARG A 74 14.83 0.38 22.07
N ILE A 75 16.08 0.05 21.74
CA ILE A 75 16.77 0.59 20.56
C ILE A 75 16.02 0.22 19.27
N ILE A 76 15.67 -1.07 19.13
CA ILE A 76 14.89 -1.57 18.00
C ILE A 76 13.59 -0.79 17.88
N THR A 77 12.84 -0.64 18.99
CA THR A 77 11.55 0.07 18.96
C THR A 77 11.72 1.55 18.57
N GLU A 78 12.75 2.22 19.08
CA GLU A 78 13.07 3.60 18.73
C GLU A 78 13.39 3.75 17.23
N ASP A 79 14.13 2.81 16.65
CA ASP A 79 14.50 2.84 15.22
C ASP A 79 13.30 2.56 14.31
N PHE A 80 12.44 1.61 14.68
CA PHE A 80 11.17 1.39 13.97
C PHE A 80 10.27 2.63 14.03
N LEU A 81 10.18 3.31 15.19
CA LEU A 81 9.40 4.55 15.32
C LEU A 81 9.97 5.68 14.46
N LYS A 82 11.30 5.85 14.40
CA LYS A 82 11.94 6.84 13.51
C LYS A 82 11.62 6.52 12.05
N ALA A 83 11.77 5.27 11.64
CA ALA A 83 11.45 4.84 10.28
C ALA A 83 9.98 5.12 9.94
N MET A 84 9.03 4.81 10.83
CA MET A 84 7.62 5.16 10.65
C MET A 84 7.42 6.67 10.51
N HIS A 85 8.10 7.49 11.32
CA HIS A 85 8.01 8.94 11.23
C HIS A 85 8.55 9.50 9.91
N HIS A 86 9.56 8.85 9.31
CA HIS A 86 10.06 9.21 7.99
C HIS A 86 9.13 8.77 6.84
N LEU A 87 8.40 7.66 7.03
CA LEU A 87 7.44 7.17 6.04
C LEU A 87 6.09 7.91 6.12
N ALA A 88 5.70 8.41 7.29
CA ALA A 88 4.42 9.06 7.51
C ALA A 88 4.11 10.20 6.52
N PRO A 89 5.02 11.14 6.19
CA PRO A 89 4.75 12.18 5.19
C PRO A 89 4.60 11.66 3.76
N ILE A 90 5.23 10.53 3.44
CA ILE A 90 5.10 9.86 2.14
C ILE A 90 3.74 9.15 2.05
N MET A 91 3.20 8.73 3.20
CA MET A 91 1.88 8.11 3.31
C MET A 91 0.74 9.12 3.46
N ASP A 92 0.99 10.27 4.09
CA ASP A 92 0.02 11.35 4.33
C ASP A 92 -0.22 12.15 3.04
N LEU A 93 -0.76 11.43 2.06
CA LEU A 93 -1.06 11.91 0.73
C LEU A 93 -2.45 12.51 0.77
N GLY A 94 -2.48 13.76 1.24
CA GLY A 94 -3.68 14.57 1.35
C GLY A 94 -4.57 14.50 0.11
N ASP A 95 -5.87 14.41 0.40
CA ASP A 95 -7.04 14.51 -0.47
C ASP A 95 -6.94 13.79 -1.82
N ILE A 96 -7.35 12.51 -1.82
CA ILE A 96 -7.51 11.62 -2.99
C ILE A 96 -8.12 12.36 -4.19
N TYR A 97 -9.06 13.28 -3.92
CA TYR A 97 -9.77 14.00 -4.96
C TYR A 97 -8.87 14.99 -5.72
N THR A 98 -8.10 15.81 -5.01
CA THR A 98 -7.16 16.78 -5.62
C THR A 98 -6.08 16.09 -6.42
N ARG A 99 -5.67 14.89 -5.98
CA ARG A 99 -4.74 14.05 -6.73
C ARG A 99 -5.37 13.45 -7.96
N VAL A 100 -6.51 12.75 -7.88
CA VAL A 100 -7.14 12.14 -9.06
C VAL A 100 -7.39 13.18 -10.17
N GLU A 101 -7.77 14.41 -9.79
CA GLU A 101 -7.95 15.51 -10.73
C GLU A 101 -6.61 16.04 -11.32
N GLY A 102 -5.57 16.18 -10.50
CA GLY A 102 -4.21 16.54 -10.98
C GLY A 102 -3.54 15.45 -11.82
N LEU A 103 -3.79 14.18 -11.52
CA LEU A 103 -3.22 13.01 -12.19
C LEU A 103 -3.86 12.76 -13.57
N GLN A 104 -5.12 13.18 -13.77
CA GLN A 104 -5.73 13.23 -15.10
C GLN A 104 -5.01 14.19 -16.05
N THR A 105 -4.29 15.20 -15.54
CA THR A 105 -3.55 16.16 -16.36
C THR A 105 -2.10 15.78 -16.63
N ASN A 106 -1.44 14.98 -15.77
CA ASN A 106 -0.05 14.55 -15.91
C ASN A 106 0.14 13.05 -15.58
N SER A 107 -0.04 12.20 -16.58
CA SER A 107 0.00 10.73 -16.43
C SER A 107 1.35 10.17 -15.95
N GLU A 108 2.48 10.80 -16.31
CA GLU A 108 3.81 10.29 -15.93
C GLU A 108 4.14 10.52 -14.44
N GLN A 109 3.68 11.65 -13.89
CA GLN A 109 3.86 11.96 -12.47
C GLN A 109 2.99 11.04 -11.60
N ALA A 110 1.81 10.67 -12.11
CA ALA A 110 0.92 9.74 -11.44
C ALA A 110 1.51 8.35 -11.25
N ILE A 111 2.15 7.83 -12.27
CA ILE A 111 2.80 6.52 -12.23
C ILE A 111 3.94 6.52 -11.21
N LYS A 112 4.71 7.61 -11.12
CA LYS A 112 5.81 7.74 -10.15
C LYS A 112 5.32 7.81 -8.70
N GLU A 113 4.24 8.54 -8.45
CA GLU A 113 3.65 8.62 -7.11
C GLU A 113 3.02 7.29 -6.67
N LEU A 114 2.38 6.57 -7.60
CA LEU A 114 1.80 5.26 -7.32
C LEU A 114 2.88 4.21 -7.04
N ALA A 115 3.96 4.20 -7.83
CA ALA A 115 5.11 3.33 -7.57
C ALA A 115 5.76 3.63 -6.20
N LEU A 116 5.85 4.91 -5.82
CA LEU A 116 6.36 5.30 -4.50
C LEU A 116 5.45 4.80 -3.37
N GLN A 117 4.13 4.87 -3.53
CA GLN A 117 3.18 4.32 -2.56
C GLN A 117 3.29 2.81 -2.42
N GLU A 118 3.38 2.09 -3.54
CA GLU A 118 3.56 0.63 -3.55
C GLU A 118 4.85 0.24 -2.81
N TRP A 119 5.96 0.91 -3.09
CA TRP A 119 7.23 0.66 -2.40
C TRP A 119 7.17 0.98 -0.91
N THR A 120 6.45 2.05 -0.54
CA THR A 120 6.25 2.43 0.86
C THR A 120 5.41 1.37 1.59
N LEU A 121 4.37 0.85 0.95
CA LEU A 121 3.52 -0.22 1.50
C LEU A 121 4.32 -1.52 1.70
N GLU A 122 5.09 -1.93 0.69
CA GLU A 122 5.96 -3.10 0.77
C GLU A 122 7.00 -2.96 1.89
N LEU A 123 7.57 -1.77 2.05
CA LEU A 123 8.52 -1.48 3.14
C LEU A 123 7.85 -1.59 4.52
N LEU A 124 6.65 -1.02 4.70
CA LEU A 124 5.90 -1.14 5.95
C LEU A 124 5.57 -2.58 6.27
N TYR A 125 5.17 -3.37 5.26
CA TYR A 125 4.88 -4.79 5.43
C TYR A 125 6.11 -5.56 5.91
N ARG A 126 7.27 -5.36 5.27
CA ARG A 126 8.54 -5.96 5.71
C ARG A 126 8.93 -5.55 7.12
N MET A 127 8.76 -4.27 7.45
CA MET A 127 9.01 -3.75 8.79
C MET A 127 8.11 -4.43 9.83
N HIS A 128 6.81 -4.54 9.55
CA HIS A 128 5.86 -5.22 10.43
C HIS A 128 6.23 -6.70 10.63
N VAL A 129 6.48 -7.45 9.56
CA VAL A 129 6.87 -8.87 9.65
C VAL A 129 8.15 -9.04 10.46
N SER A 130 9.16 -8.19 10.23
CA SER A 130 10.42 -8.24 10.98
C SER A 130 10.25 -7.90 12.46
N LEU A 131 9.43 -6.88 12.77
CA LEU A 131 9.15 -6.48 14.15
C LEU A 131 8.35 -7.55 14.90
N GLN A 132 7.34 -8.12 14.25
CA GLN A 132 6.52 -9.20 14.81
C GLN A 132 7.38 -10.44 15.11
N ALA A 133 8.24 -10.86 14.17
CA ALA A 133 9.18 -11.95 14.41
C ALA A 133 10.13 -11.66 15.59
N SER A 134 10.52 -10.40 15.77
CA SER A 134 11.32 -9.96 16.92
C SER A 134 10.53 -10.04 18.23
N VAL A 135 9.27 -9.57 18.25
CA VAL A 135 8.36 -9.69 19.41
C VAL A 135 8.18 -11.15 19.81
N ASP A 136 7.90 -12.03 18.85
CA ASP A 136 7.69 -13.45 19.10
C ASP A 136 8.95 -14.13 19.66
N SER A 137 10.12 -13.82 19.08
CA SER A 137 11.41 -14.33 19.57
C SER A 137 11.72 -13.87 21.00
N VAL A 138 11.47 -12.59 21.30
CA VAL A 138 11.70 -12.00 22.62
C VAL A 138 10.73 -12.57 23.67
N LEU A 139 9.46 -12.79 23.31
CA LEU A 139 8.49 -13.47 24.17
C LEU A 139 8.87 -14.92 24.44
N GLY A 140 9.35 -15.64 23.43
CA GLY A 140 9.91 -16.99 23.56
C GLY A 140 11.08 -17.03 24.55
N ALA A 141 12.07 -16.16 24.33
CA ALA A 141 13.24 -16.04 25.21
C ALA A 141 12.83 -15.69 26.66
N LYS A 142 11.87 -14.78 26.84
CA LYS A 142 11.33 -14.45 28.17
C LYS A 142 10.73 -15.67 28.85
N LYS A 143 9.90 -16.44 28.14
CA LYS A 143 9.25 -17.63 28.70
C LYS A 143 10.27 -18.67 29.14
N GLU A 144 11.29 -18.92 28.33
CA GLU A 144 12.38 -19.86 28.66
C GLU A 144 13.20 -19.39 29.86
N LEU A 145 13.57 -18.11 29.90
CA LEU A 145 14.33 -17.54 31.01
C LEU A 145 13.51 -17.50 32.31
N MET A 146 12.21 -17.23 32.23
CA MET A 146 11.32 -17.30 33.40
C MET A 146 11.17 -18.72 33.91
N ALA A 147 11.09 -19.72 33.03
CA ALA A 147 11.10 -21.12 33.44
C ALA A 147 12.41 -21.46 34.17
N GLN A 148 13.56 -21.03 33.66
CA GLN A 148 14.87 -21.23 34.32
C GLN A 148 14.98 -20.48 35.65
N VAL A 149 14.37 -19.30 35.77
CA VAL A 149 14.31 -18.58 37.04
C VAL A 149 13.50 -19.40 38.04
N LEU A 150 12.30 -19.86 37.68
CA LEU A 150 11.41 -20.62 38.57
C LEU A 150 11.98 -21.99 38.98
N ASP A 151 12.72 -22.66 38.10
CA ASP A 151 13.38 -23.94 38.36
C ASP A 151 14.64 -23.82 39.25
N GLY A 152 15.10 -22.60 39.51
CA GLY A 152 16.29 -22.34 40.30
C GLY A 152 16.17 -22.77 41.78
N PRO A 153 17.26 -23.20 42.43
CA PRO A 153 17.22 -23.74 43.79
C PRO A 153 16.95 -22.66 44.85
N GLY A 154 16.00 -22.98 45.74
CA GLY A 154 15.78 -22.30 47.03
C GLY A 154 14.72 -21.19 47.03
N THR A 155 14.13 -20.96 48.20
CA THR A 155 13.25 -19.82 48.47
C THR A 155 14.07 -18.53 48.49
N ARG A 156 13.78 -17.62 47.57
CA ARG A 156 14.43 -16.30 47.50
C ARG A 156 14.02 -15.46 48.71
N SER A 157 14.92 -14.59 49.16
CA SER A 157 14.55 -13.55 50.11
C SER A 157 13.60 -12.55 49.45
N ILE A 158 12.73 -11.92 50.25
CA ILE A 158 11.73 -10.95 49.76
C ILE A 158 12.39 -9.82 48.94
N ALA A 159 13.58 -9.35 49.36
CA ALA A 159 14.31 -8.29 48.66
C ALA A 159 14.86 -8.73 47.28
N LEU A 160 15.32 -9.98 47.16
CA LEU A 160 15.82 -10.53 45.90
C LEU A 160 14.66 -10.81 44.93
N GLU A 161 13.53 -11.29 45.46
CA GLU A 161 12.32 -11.51 44.67
C GLU A 161 11.75 -10.19 44.14
N ALA A 162 11.69 -9.14 44.98
CA ALA A 162 11.29 -7.80 44.54
C ALA A 162 12.19 -7.26 43.42
N THR A 163 13.51 -7.47 43.54
CA THR A 163 14.47 -7.08 42.48
C THR A 163 14.21 -7.89 41.20
N CYS A 164 13.98 -9.20 41.30
CA CYS A 164 13.67 -10.04 40.15
C CYS A 164 12.40 -9.57 39.42
N GLN A 165 11.34 -9.29 40.18
CA GLN A 165 10.08 -8.79 39.65
C GLN A 165 10.23 -7.42 38.98
N GLU A 166 11.06 -6.53 39.52
CA GLU A 166 11.34 -5.22 38.92
C GLU A 166 12.01 -5.34 37.53
N TYR A 167 12.98 -6.24 37.37
CA TYR A 167 13.62 -6.47 36.07
C TYR A 167 12.69 -7.17 35.09
N THR A 168 11.93 -8.16 35.55
CA THR A 168 10.92 -8.82 34.70
C THR A 168 9.85 -7.83 34.24
N GLY A 169 9.35 -6.98 35.14
CA GLY A 169 8.35 -5.96 34.82
C GLY A 169 8.85 -4.96 33.79
N ARG A 170 10.09 -4.47 33.91
CA ARG A 170 10.68 -3.57 32.90
C ARG A 170 10.81 -4.21 31.52
N VAL A 171 11.17 -5.49 31.47
CA VAL A 171 11.21 -6.22 30.20
C VAL A 171 9.81 -6.38 29.63
N GLU A 172 8.81 -6.69 30.46
CA GLU A 172 7.40 -6.75 30.03
C GLU A 172 6.90 -5.42 29.48
N ASP A 173 7.19 -4.31 30.16
CA ASP A 173 6.85 -2.95 29.70
C ASP A 173 7.51 -2.65 28.35
N THR A 174 8.76 -3.07 28.16
CA THR A 174 9.47 -2.84 26.90
C THR A 174 8.91 -3.71 25.76
N ILE A 175 8.58 -4.98 26.04
CA ILE A 175 7.97 -5.89 25.06
C ILE A 175 6.57 -5.40 24.67
N THR A 176 5.77 -4.97 25.64
CA THR A 176 4.43 -4.42 25.37
C THR A 176 4.52 -3.13 24.55
N HIS A 177 5.49 -2.26 24.84
CA HIS A 177 5.75 -1.08 24.02
C HIS A 177 6.12 -1.46 22.56
N MET A 178 6.97 -2.47 22.37
CA MET A 178 7.31 -2.98 21.03
C MET A 178 6.10 -3.56 20.30
N ALA A 179 5.22 -4.28 21.01
CA ALA A 179 3.97 -4.81 20.47
C ALA A 179 2.98 -3.70 20.07
N VAL A 180 2.92 -2.60 20.84
CA VAL A 180 2.12 -1.41 20.48
C VAL A 180 2.65 -0.76 19.20
N VAL A 181 3.97 -0.70 18.99
CA VAL A 181 4.54 -0.20 17.73
C VAL A 181 4.19 -1.13 16.57
N SER A 182 4.23 -2.45 16.79
CA SER A 182 3.81 -3.43 15.79
C SER A 182 2.34 -3.27 15.38
N SER A 183 1.43 -3.05 16.34
CA SER A 183 0.01 -2.82 16.04
C SER A 183 -0.23 -1.48 15.35
N LYS A 184 0.56 -0.44 15.68
CA LYS A 184 0.54 0.84 14.95
C LYS A 184 0.98 0.68 13.49
N LEU A 185 2.00 -0.15 13.23
CA LEU A 185 2.42 -0.51 11.87
C LEU A 185 1.31 -1.23 11.12
N GLU A 186 0.66 -2.22 11.75
CA GLU A 186 -0.46 -2.95 11.16
C GLU A 186 -1.63 -2.02 10.80
N ALA A 187 -1.99 -1.10 11.70
CA ALA A 187 -3.02 -0.09 11.43
C ALA A 187 -2.64 0.82 10.26
N SER A 188 -1.36 1.19 10.14
CA SER A 188 -0.84 2.03 9.05
C SER A 188 -0.88 1.30 7.71
N ILE A 189 -0.55 0.01 7.69
CA ILE A 189 -0.68 -0.86 6.50
C ILE A 189 -2.15 -0.95 6.08
N ALA A 190 -3.05 -1.25 7.02
CA ALA A 190 -4.48 -1.37 6.72
C ALA A 190 -5.09 -0.08 6.15
N LEU A 191 -4.65 1.09 6.64
CA LEU A 191 -5.07 2.38 6.09
C LEU A 191 -4.58 2.53 4.64
N GLN A 192 -3.31 2.23 4.38
CA GLN A 192 -2.71 2.37 3.06
C GLN A 192 -3.32 1.41 2.02
N THR A 193 -3.61 0.16 2.40
CA THR A 193 -4.32 -0.78 1.51
C THR A 193 -5.71 -0.27 1.15
N ARG A 194 -6.46 0.29 2.13
CA ARG A 194 -7.76 0.91 1.84
C ARG A 194 -7.63 2.14 0.95
N PHE A 195 -6.56 2.92 1.11
CA PHE A 195 -6.27 4.06 0.24
C PHE A 195 -6.04 3.59 -1.21
N GLU A 196 -5.25 2.54 -1.41
CA GLU A 196 -4.97 1.97 -2.73
C GLU A 196 -6.26 1.49 -3.42
N GLU A 197 -7.12 0.78 -2.68
CA GLU A 197 -8.44 0.35 -3.18
C GLU A 197 -9.33 1.54 -3.57
N ALA A 198 -9.40 2.56 -2.72
CA ALA A 198 -10.18 3.78 -2.98
C ALA A 198 -9.63 4.55 -4.20
N PHE A 199 -8.31 4.63 -4.33
CA PHE A 199 -7.64 5.28 -5.44
C PHE A 199 -7.86 4.55 -6.76
N SER A 200 -7.71 3.21 -6.78
CA SER A 200 -7.99 2.36 -7.95
C SER A 200 -9.44 2.50 -8.42
N SER A 201 -10.39 2.51 -7.47
CA SER A 201 -11.81 2.76 -7.76
C SER A 201 -12.04 4.15 -8.35
N ALA A 202 -11.44 5.19 -7.77
CA ALA A 202 -11.55 6.56 -8.28
C ALA A 202 -10.98 6.71 -9.70
N MET A 203 -9.86 6.06 -10.00
CA MET A 203 -9.28 6.00 -11.35
C MET A 203 -10.21 5.28 -12.34
N ALA A 204 -10.80 4.15 -11.96
CA ALA A 204 -11.77 3.44 -12.80
C ALA A 204 -13.03 4.29 -13.09
N MET A 205 -13.51 5.06 -12.11
CA MET A 205 -14.60 6.01 -12.29
C MET A 205 -14.20 7.18 -13.21
N ALA A 206 -12.98 7.68 -13.08
CA ALA A 206 -12.43 8.73 -13.92
C ALA A 206 -12.35 8.29 -15.39
N ASP A 207 -11.85 7.07 -15.65
CA ASP A 207 -11.78 6.50 -17.00
C ASP A 207 -13.18 6.21 -17.59
N SER A 208 -14.12 5.80 -16.74
CA SER A 208 -15.52 5.67 -17.16
C SER A 208 -16.11 7.01 -17.61
N ARG A 209 -15.79 8.11 -16.92
CA ARG A 209 -16.25 9.46 -17.31
C ARG A 209 -15.63 9.94 -18.62
N THR A 210 -14.32 9.72 -18.83
CA THR A 210 -13.67 10.09 -20.09
C THR A 210 -14.24 9.29 -21.25
N SER A 211 -14.49 7.99 -21.08
CA SER A 211 -15.16 7.12 -22.06
C SER A 211 -16.59 7.58 -22.37
N LEU A 212 -17.37 8.00 -21.36
CA LEU A 212 -18.71 8.56 -21.58
C LEU A 212 -18.66 9.87 -22.39
N ASN A 213 -17.69 10.75 -22.10
CA ASN A 213 -17.49 11.99 -22.85
C ASN A 213 -17.03 11.73 -24.29
N GLN A 214 -16.16 10.74 -24.51
CA GLN A 214 -15.79 10.28 -25.86
C GLN A 214 -17.01 9.75 -26.61
N ASN A 215 -17.84 8.93 -25.96
CA ASN A 215 -19.06 8.40 -26.55
C ASN A 215 -20.04 9.53 -26.92
N ALA A 216 -20.17 10.58 -26.10
CA ALA A 216 -20.95 11.76 -26.45
C ALA A 216 -20.37 12.51 -27.67
N THR A 217 -19.05 12.65 -27.75
CA THR A 217 -18.36 13.30 -28.88
C THR A 217 -18.51 12.48 -30.18
N VAL A 218 -18.40 11.16 -30.10
CA VAL A 218 -18.64 10.25 -31.23
C VAL A 218 -20.09 10.33 -31.70
N LYS A 219 -21.06 10.45 -30.80
CA LYS A 219 -22.47 10.66 -31.16
C LYS A 219 -22.65 11.98 -31.91
N GLN A 220 -22.06 13.08 -31.42
CA GLN A 220 -22.14 14.39 -32.10
C GLN A 220 -21.52 14.34 -33.50
N LEU A 221 -20.33 13.75 -33.64
CA LEU A 221 -19.67 13.59 -34.94
C LEU A 221 -20.49 12.72 -35.91
N THR A 222 -21.11 11.65 -35.39
CA THR A 222 -21.97 10.76 -36.18
C THR A 222 -23.23 11.49 -36.66
N TYR A 223 -23.87 12.29 -35.81
CA TYR A 223 -25.02 13.11 -36.20
C TYR A 223 -24.65 14.16 -37.26
N LEU A 224 -23.49 14.80 -37.11
CA LEU A 224 -22.98 15.74 -38.11
C LEU A 224 -22.75 15.05 -39.46
N THR A 225 -22.14 13.87 -39.46
CA THR A 225 -21.88 13.07 -40.67
C THR A 225 -23.18 12.60 -41.33
N MET A 226 -24.18 12.19 -40.54
CA MET A 226 -25.49 11.78 -41.04
C MET A 226 -26.26 12.91 -41.73
N ALA A 227 -26.06 14.16 -41.28
CA ALA A 227 -26.64 15.33 -41.93
C ALA A 227 -25.85 15.76 -43.18
N TYR A 228 -24.52 15.69 -43.12
CA TYR A 228 -23.66 16.21 -44.19
C TYR A 228 -23.61 15.30 -45.44
N LEU A 229 -23.71 13.98 -45.27
CA LEU A 229 -23.65 13.01 -46.36
C LEU A 229 -24.76 13.17 -47.43
N PRO A 230 -26.06 13.30 -47.07
CA PRO A 230 -27.10 13.56 -48.07
C PRO A 230 -26.98 14.95 -48.72
N ILE A 231 -26.49 15.95 -47.99
CA ILE A 231 -26.23 17.28 -48.54
C ILE A 231 -25.13 17.20 -49.61
N GLY A 232 -24.02 16.52 -49.30
CA GLY A 232 -22.91 16.31 -50.24
C GLY A 232 -23.32 15.52 -51.48
N LEU A 233 -24.15 14.47 -51.31
CA LEU A 233 -24.67 13.67 -52.43
C LEU A 233 -25.52 14.53 -53.39
N ILE A 234 -26.38 15.40 -52.86
CA ILE A 234 -27.24 16.25 -53.70
C ILE A 234 -26.42 17.33 -54.39
N VAL A 235 -25.49 17.98 -53.69
CA VAL A 235 -24.60 18.96 -54.32
C VAL A 235 -23.80 18.31 -55.46
N ALA A 236 -23.32 17.07 -55.28
CA ALA A 236 -22.62 16.33 -56.33
C ALA A 236 -23.51 15.98 -57.53
N ILE A 237 -24.76 15.54 -57.31
CA ILE A 237 -25.72 15.24 -58.38
C ILE A 237 -26.04 16.49 -59.21
N PHE A 238 -26.19 17.64 -58.57
CA PHE A 238 -26.49 18.90 -59.24
C PHE A 238 -25.25 19.58 -59.86
N ALA A 239 -24.03 19.15 -59.51
CA ALA A 239 -22.78 19.63 -60.12
C ALA A 239 -22.44 18.90 -61.44
N ILE A 240 -23.18 17.85 -61.82
CA ILE A 240 -22.99 17.14 -63.09
C ILE A 240 -23.48 18.05 -64.25
N PRO A 241 -22.62 18.34 -65.26
CA PRO A 241 -23.01 19.19 -66.37
C PRO A 241 -24.13 18.57 -67.21
N SER A 242 -25.04 19.43 -67.69
CA SER A 242 -26.32 19.10 -68.35
C SER A 242 -26.22 18.34 -69.68
N GLU A 243 -25.03 17.96 -70.13
CA GLU A 243 -24.79 17.17 -71.34
C GLU A 243 -25.01 15.67 -71.12
N GLN A 244 -24.95 15.20 -69.87
CA GLN A 244 -25.36 13.84 -69.49
C GLN A 244 -26.84 13.87 -69.09
N LEU A 245 -27.72 13.41 -70.00
CA LEU A 245 -29.19 13.36 -69.91
C LEU A 245 -29.75 12.57 -68.70
N VAL A 246 -29.53 13.07 -67.49
CA VAL A 246 -30.13 12.53 -66.25
C VAL A 246 -31.25 13.47 -65.73
N ILE A 247 -31.27 14.74 -66.13
CA ILE A 247 -32.29 15.73 -65.72
C ILE A 247 -32.86 16.40 -66.98
N LYS A 248 -34.13 16.13 -67.30
CA LYS A 248 -34.81 16.62 -68.52
C LYS A 248 -35.40 18.04 -68.42
N VAL A 249 -35.31 18.70 -67.27
CA VAL A 249 -35.91 20.02 -67.04
C VAL A 249 -34.88 20.92 -66.34
N PRO A 250 -34.66 22.18 -66.76
CA PRO A 250 -33.74 23.08 -66.08
C PRO A 250 -34.25 23.33 -64.65
N MET A 251 -33.64 22.66 -63.67
CA MET A 251 -33.99 22.77 -62.26
C MET A 251 -33.25 23.97 -61.64
N GLY A 252 -33.99 24.99 -61.24
CA GLY A 252 -33.46 26.16 -60.53
C GLY A 252 -33.03 25.86 -59.09
N THR A 253 -32.39 26.84 -58.44
CA THR A 253 -31.90 26.77 -57.05
C THR A 253 -32.97 26.35 -56.03
N THR A 254 -34.25 26.65 -56.28
CA THR A 254 -35.38 26.22 -55.46
C THR A 254 -35.59 24.70 -55.44
N TRP A 255 -35.35 24.00 -56.55
CA TRP A 255 -35.46 22.54 -56.62
C TRP A 255 -34.35 21.85 -55.83
N LEU A 256 -33.13 22.39 -55.88
CA LEU A 256 -31.99 21.91 -55.09
C LEU A 256 -32.30 21.98 -53.59
N VAL A 257 -32.85 23.10 -53.12
CA VAL A 257 -33.22 23.27 -51.70
C VAL A 257 -34.32 22.28 -51.28
N ILE A 258 -35.35 22.08 -52.11
CA ILE A 258 -36.43 21.12 -51.82
C ILE A 258 -35.90 19.68 -51.79
N SER A 259 -35.03 19.30 -52.73
CA SER A 259 -34.39 17.97 -52.75
C SER A 259 -33.53 17.74 -51.51
N ILE A 260 -32.79 18.74 -51.04
CA ILE A 260 -31.99 18.65 -49.80
C ILE A 260 -32.91 18.40 -48.60
N ILE A 261 -34.01 19.13 -48.48
CA ILE A 261 -34.96 18.96 -47.37
C ILE A 261 -35.60 17.56 -47.40
N ILE A 262 -36.00 17.07 -48.57
CA ILE A 262 -36.59 15.72 -48.72
C ILE A 262 -35.56 14.65 -48.38
N ALA A 263 -34.33 14.75 -48.87
CA ALA A 263 -33.30 13.75 -48.57
C ALA A 263 -32.90 13.76 -47.09
N LEU A 264 -32.81 14.94 -46.45
CA LEU A 264 -32.61 15.05 -45.00
C LEU A 264 -33.77 14.42 -44.23
N ALA A 265 -35.02 14.69 -44.62
CA ALA A 265 -36.20 14.10 -44.00
C ALA A 265 -36.24 12.57 -44.15
N CYS A 266 -35.94 12.05 -45.35
CA CYS A 266 -35.84 10.61 -45.61
C CYS A 266 -34.71 9.97 -44.81
N THR A 267 -33.54 10.61 -44.74
CA THR A 267 -32.38 10.12 -43.96
C THR A 267 -32.70 10.10 -42.47
N TYR A 268 -33.39 11.12 -41.95
CA TYR A 268 -33.84 11.19 -40.55
C TYR A 268 -34.91 10.14 -40.23
N LEU A 269 -35.87 9.93 -41.13
CA LEU A 269 -36.86 8.84 -41.02
C LEU A 269 -36.17 7.47 -41.00
N ALA A 270 -35.22 7.24 -41.91
CA ALA A 270 -34.44 6.01 -41.94
C ALA A 270 -33.67 5.81 -40.63
N ALA A 271 -33.04 6.86 -40.08
CA ALA A 271 -32.36 6.84 -38.77
C ALA A 271 -33.27 6.31 -37.65
N PHE A 272 -34.49 6.86 -37.58
CA PHE A 272 -35.47 6.51 -36.55
C PHE A 272 -35.93 5.05 -36.67
N TYR A 273 -36.10 4.58 -37.91
CA TYR A 273 -36.50 3.19 -38.18
C TYR A 273 -35.36 2.18 -38.00
N VAL A 274 -34.10 2.57 -38.20
CA VAL A 274 -32.92 1.70 -37.97
C VAL A 274 -32.88 1.20 -36.52
N GLY A 275 -33.19 2.06 -35.52
CA GLY A 275 -33.26 1.64 -34.11
C GLY A 275 -34.35 0.61 -33.81
N LYS A 276 -35.38 0.51 -34.66
CA LYS A 276 -36.46 -0.48 -34.58
C LYS A 276 -36.08 -1.77 -35.31
N ILE A 277 -35.43 -1.66 -36.46
CA ILE A 277 -34.93 -2.78 -37.27
C ILE A 277 -33.80 -3.53 -36.56
N VAL A 278 -32.83 -2.84 -35.96
CA VAL A 278 -31.72 -3.47 -35.22
C VAL A 278 -32.24 -4.28 -34.03
N ARG A 279 -33.26 -3.79 -33.31
CA ARG A 279 -33.94 -4.57 -32.25
C ARG A 279 -34.66 -5.81 -32.81
N TYR A 280 -35.27 -5.69 -33.98
CA TYR A 280 -35.96 -6.80 -34.64
C TYR A 280 -34.98 -7.87 -35.14
N VAL A 281 -33.86 -7.47 -35.73
CA VAL A 281 -32.78 -8.36 -36.20
C VAL A 281 -32.08 -9.04 -35.02
N LYS A 282 -31.82 -8.33 -33.92
CA LYS A 282 -31.23 -8.91 -32.70
C LYS A 282 -32.16 -9.93 -32.03
N SER A 283 -33.47 -9.67 -32.02
CA SER A 283 -34.51 -10.61 -31.57
C SER A 283 -34.59 -11.86 -32.46
N TRP A 284 -34.45 -11.68 -33.77
CA TRP A 284 -34.46 -12.76 -34.75
C TRP A 284 -33.20 -13.64 -34.66
N TRP A 285 -32.00 -13.05 -34.59
CA TRP A 285 -30.75 -13.78 -34.37
C TRP A 285 -30.71 -14.51 -33.01
N GLY A 286 -31.25 -13.90 -31.95
CA GLY A 286 -31.38 -14.54 -30.64
C GLY A 286 -32.30 -15.77 -30.62
N LYS A 287 -33.19 -15.92 -31.61
CA LYS A 287 -34.03 -17.12 -31.82
C LYS A 287 -33.36 -18.18 -32.70
N VAL A 288 -32.49 -17.78 -33.62
CA VAL A 288 -31.78 -18.72 -34.53
C VAL A 288 -30.60 -19.40 -33.82
N GLY A 289 -30.00 -18.79 -32.79
CA GLY A 289 -28.90 -19.38 -32.01
C GLY A 289 -29.31 -20.35 -30.88
N ARG A 290 -30.58 -20.79 -30.82
CA ARG A 290 -31.11 -21.77 -29.84
C ARG A 290 -31.92 -22.89 -30.50
N SER A 291 -31.57 -23.26 -31.73
CA SER A 291 -32.00 -24.51 -32.36
C SER A 291 -30.80 -25.39 -32.65
#